data_AF-A0A920UZ18-F1
#
_entry.id   AF-A0A920UZ18-F1
#
_cell.length_a   1.000
_cell.length_b   1.000
_cell.length_c   1.000
_cell.angle_alpha   90.00
_cell.angle_beta   90.00
_cell.angle_gamma   90.00
#
_symmetry.space_group_name_H-M   'P 1'
#
loop_
_entity.id
_entity.type
_entity.pdbx_description
1 polymer ?
#
loop_
_entity_poly.entity_id
_entity_poly.type
_entity_poly.pdbx_seq_one_letter_code
_entity_poly.pdbx_strand_id
1 'polypeptide(L)'
;MISIVTGMPCSPALGHPLIKRRCGNNGWLYELPGYTSRRNRSNQYGYDVEEQRTRTYTGMGEDINVHDQWAVESMGAIQDRSREHLAKSDAGIRAYRTLLLKAIEAVDAGEVPAVGASSLPSEAPIAVDAIADGPDWRDHWRVVDAKRRQSCVWSATTTKEKAAIGGGDE
;
A
#
# COMPACT_ATOMS: atom_id res chain seq x y z
N MET A 1 22.90 22.95 -15.98
CA MET A 1 22.55 22.86 -17.42
C MET A 1 21.49 21.80 -17.56
N ILE A 2 20.27 22.24 -17.88
CA ILE A 2 19.06 21.41 -17.99
C ILE A 2 19.10 20.67 -19.33
N SER A 3 18.74 19.39 -19.35
CA SER A 3 18.21 18.75 -20.56
C SER A 3 16.85 18.13 -20.24
N ILE A 4 15.85 18.86 -20.72
CA ILE A 4 14.45 18.52 -20.85
C ILE A 4 14.32 17.49 -21.97
N VAL A 5 13.55 16.42 -21.74
CA VAL A 5 12.86 15.71 -22.83
C VAL A 5 11.37 15.97 -22.67
N THR A 6 10.89 16.89 -23.48
CA THR A 6 9.49 17.27 -23.69
C THR A 6 8.76 16.24 -24.55
N GLY A 7 7.62 15.76 -24.05
CA GLY A 7 6.35 15.57 -24.78
C GLY A 7 6.21 14.43 -25.79
N MET A 8 5.17 13.59 -25.62
CA MET A 8 4.21 13.14 -26.65
C MET A 8 3.13 12.18 -26.07
N PRO A 9 1.99 11.94 -26.76
CA PRO A 9 0.65 12.23 -26.24
C PRO A 9 -0.15 11.02 -25.73
N CYS A 10 -1.23 11.32 -25.00
CA CYS A 10 -2.34 10.41 -24.74
C CYS A 10 -3.04 10.06 -26.07
N SER A 11 -3.15 8.77 -26.40
CA SER A 11 -4.25 8.26 -27.22
C SER A 11 -4.59 6.82 -26.79
N PRO A 12 -5.88 6.45 -26.70
CA PRO A 12 -6.34 5.20 -26.10
C PRO A 12 -6.44 4.10 -27.17
N ALA A 13 -5.81 2.95 -26.93
CA ALA A 13 -6.05 1.75 -27.71
C ALA A 13 -6.08 0.52 -26.79
N LEU A 14 -7.30 0.09 -26.50
CA LEU A 14 -7.76 -1.30 -26.33
C LEU A 14 -6.77 -2.31 -25.71
N GLY A 15 -6.99 -2.63 -24.44
CA GLY A 15 -6.42 -3.83 -23.80
C GLY A 15 -6.06 -3.64 -22.32
N HIS A 16 -7.00 -3.95 -21.43
CA HIS A 16 -6.82 -4.16 -19.98
C HIS A 16 -5.50 -4.89 -19.65
N PRO A 17 -4.68 -4.44 -18.66
CA PRO A 17 -5.00 -4.56 -17.24
C PRO A 17 -4.72 -3.27 -16.46
N LEU A 18 -5.43 -3.09 -15.33
CA LEU A 18 -5.33 -1.88 -14.52
C LEU A 18 -3.92 -1.69 -13.93
N ILE A 19 -3.30 -0.58 -14.33
CA ILE A 19 -2.54 0.37 -13.51
C ILE A 19 -1.49 -0.25 -12.57
N LYS A 20 -0.31 -0.52 -13.12
CA LYS A 20 0.99 -0.42 -12.41
C LYS A 20 2.11 -0.04 -13.38
N ARG A 21 1.95 1.08 -14.11
CA ARG A 21 2.96 1.59 -15.07
C ARG A 21 3.74 2.81 -14.58
N ARG A 22 3.85 2.99 -13.25
CA ARG A 22 4.72 4.02 -12.64
C ARG A 22 5.29 3.60 -11.27
N CYS A 23 5.57 2.31 -11.07
CA CYS A 23 6.67 1.87 -10.20
C CYS A 23 7.67 1.24 -11.15
N GLY A 24 8.92 1.72 -11.17
CA GLY A 24 9.92 1.32 -12.17
C GLY A 24 10.00 -0.19 -12.32
N ASN A 25 9.87 -0.72 -13.54
CA ASN A 25 10.07 -2.14 -13.93
C ASN A 25 10.22 -3.15 -12.77
N ASN A 26 9.14 -3.53 -12.08
CA ASN A 26 9.19 -4.54 -11.01
C ASN A 26 9.22 -6.00 -11.53
N GLY A 27 9.45 -6.21 -12.83
CA GLY A 27 9.50 -7.55 -13.44
C GLY A 27 10.62 -8.45 -12.89
N TRP A 28 11.53 -7.87 -12.11
CA TRP A 28 12.67 -8.53 -11.50
C TRP A 28 12.38 -9.19 -10.14
N LEU A 29 11.31 -8.80 -9.44
CA LEU A 29 10.99 -9.37 -8.11
C LEU A 29 9.76 -10.27 -8.12
N TYR A 30 8.74 -9.99 -8.91
CA TYR A 30 7.49 -10.78 -8.89
C TYR A 30 7.23 -11.49 -10.22
N GLU A 31 6.80 -12.75 -10.14
CA GLU A 31 6.36 -13.54 -11.28
C GLU A 31 4.86 -13.37 -11.52
N LEU A 32 4.49 -12.87 -12.70
CA LEU A 32 3.10 -12.81 -13.16
C LEU A 32 2.72 -14.15 -13.82
N PRO A 33 1.45 -14.60 -13.71
CA PRO A 33 0.31 -13.91 -13.10
C PRO A 33 0.14 -14.17 -11.59
N GLY A 34 0.93 -15.08 -11.01
CA GLY A 34 0.78 -15.50 -9.60
C GLY A 34 1.24 -14.49 -8.56
N TYR A 35 1.85 -13.37 -8.99
CA TYR A 35 2.47 -12.35 -8.13
C TYR A 35 3.39 -12.95 -7.05
N THR A 36 4.02 -14.07 -7.35
CA THR A 36 4.89 -14.76 -6.41
C THR A 36 6.25 -14.07 -6.39
N SER A 37 6.76 -13.77 -5.20
CA SER A 37 8.10 -13.20 -5.06
C SER A 37 9.15 -14.22 -5.50
N ARG A 38 10.04 -13.79 -6.39
CA ARG A 38 11.24 -14.51 -6.83
C ARG A 38 12.27 -14.66 -5.71
N ARG A 39 12.20 -13.82 -4.66
CA ARG A 39 13.03 -13.90 -3.45
C ARG A 39 12.11 -14.25 -2.27
N ASN A 40 12.16 -15.49 -1.84
CA ASN A 40 11.25 -16.04 -0.84
C ASN A 40 11.99 -17.03 0.07
N ARG A 41 11.27 -17.63 1.03
CA ARG A 41 11.84 -18.61 1.96
C ARG A 41 12.64 -19.73 1.28
N SER A 42 12.19 -20.23 0.12
CA SER A 42 12.83 -21.38 -0.55
C SER A 42 14.24 -21.10 -1.06
N ASN A 43 14.57 -19.83 -1.35
CA ASN A 43 15.89 -19.41 -1.78
C ASN A 43 16.55 -18.45 -0.79
N GLN A 44 16.16 -18.53 0.49
CA GLN A 44 16.70 -17.70 1.56
C GLN A 44 16.64 -16.20 1.21
N TYR A 45 15.58 -15.80 0.51
CA TYR A 45 15.34 -14.41 0.08
C TYR A 45 16.48 -13.82 -0.77
N GLY A 46 17.29 -14.68 -1.40
CA GLY A 46 18.44 -14.27 -2.20
C GLY A 46 19.63 -13.79 -1.36
N TYR A 47 19.79 -14.31 -0.14
CA TYR A 47 20.92 -13.99 0.73
C TYR A 47 22.28 -14.29 0.08
N ASP A 48 23.18 -13.29 0.10
CA ASP A 48 24.55 -13.36 -0.37
C ASP A 48 25.52 -12.81 0.71
N VAL A 49 26.48 -13.62 1.12
CA VAL A 49 27.48 -13.29 2.15
C VAL A 49 28.49 -12.25 1.68
N GLU A 50 28.86 -12.25 0.40
CA GLU A 50 29.80 -11.28 -0.16
C GLU A 50 29.11 -9.93 -0.32
N GLU A 51 27.82 -9.93 -0.72
CA GLU A 51 27.00 -8.71 -0.70
C GLU A 51 26.86 -8.16 0.72
N GLN A 52 26.65 -9.04 1.72
CA GLN A 52 26.52 -8.64 3.11
C GLN A 52 27.75 -7.88 3.62
N ARG A 53 28.94 -8.35 3.21
CA ARG A 53 30.22 -7.79 3.64
C ARG A 53 30.55 -6.47 2.94
N THR A 54 30.10 -6.30 1.71
CA THR A 54 30.62 -5.25 0.81
C THR A 54 29.61 -4.16 0.47
N ARG A 55 28.31 -4.41 0.56
CA ARG A 55 27.27 -3.50 0.06
C ARG A 55 26.07 -3.32 0.97
N THR A 56 25.34 -4.40 1.30
CA THR A 56 24.09 -4.30 2.07
C THR A 56 24.26 -4.95 3.43
N TYR A 57 23.68 -4.38 4.50
CA TYR A 57 23.87 -4.93 5.85
C TYR A 57 23.26 -6.34 6.02
N THR A 58 22.16 -6.60 5.32
CA THR A 58 21.42 -7.86 5.39
C THR A 58 21.87 -8.90 4.36
N GLY A 59 22.60 -8.50 3.31
CA GLY A 59 22.94 -9.39 2.20
C GLY A 59 21.74 -9.81 1.35
N MET A 60 20.59 -9.13 1.45
CA MET A 60 19.33 -9.51 0.79
C MET A 60 18.92 -8.56 -0.34
N GLY A 61 19.86 -7.82 -0.93
CA GLY A 61 19.59 -6.75 -1.90
C GLY A 61 19.02 -5.48 -1.29
N GLU A 62 18.70 -4.53 -2.16
CA GLU A 62 18.22 -3.19 -1.80
C GLU A 62 16.68 -3.07 -1.78
N ASP A 63 15.96 -4.15 -2.11
CA ASP A 63 14.50 -4.15 -2.11
C ASP A 63 13.95 -4.39 -0.70
N ILE A 64 13.41 -3.33 -0.10
CA ILE A 64 12.87 -3.35 1.25
C ILE A 64 11.70 -4.34 1.42
N ASN A 65 10.94 -4.61 0.36
CA ASN A 65 9.82 -5.55 0.45
C ASN A 65 10.31 -6.97 0.75
N VAL A 66 11.50 -7.33 0.28
CA VAL A 66 12.11 -8.64 0.56
C VAL A 66 12.49 -8.72 2.03
N HIS A 67 12.97 -7.61 2.62
CA HIS A 67 13.36 -7.56 4.02
C HIS A 67 12.13 -7.67 4.93
N ASP A 68 11.05 -6.96 4.59
CA ASP A 68 9.77 -7.04 5.30
C ASP A 68 9.15 -8.43 5.18
N GLN A 69 9.19 -9.03 3.98
CA GLN A 69 8.69 -10.38 3.75
C GLN A 69 9.46 -11.40 4.60
N TRP A 70 10.79 -11.32 4.63
CA TRP A 70 11.62 -12.16 5.48
C TRP A 70 11.25 -11.99 6.96
N ALA A 71 11.13 -10.75 7.44
CA ALA A 71 10.79 -10.47 8.84
C ALA A 71 9.41 -11.03 9.22
N VAL A 72 8.39 -10.83 8.38
CA VAL A 72 7.03 -11.34 8.62
C VAL A 72 7.00 -12.86 8.60
N GLU A 73 7.61 -13.49 7.59
CA GLU A 73 7.58 -14.94 7.44
C GLU A 73 8.42 -15.63 8.51
N SER A 74 9.52 -15.03 8.98
CA SER A 74 10.47 -15.61 9.94
C SER A 74 9.83 -16.05 11.27
N MET A 75 8.75 -15.38 11.70
CA MET A 75 7.95 -15.73 12.88
C MET A 75 7.23 -17.09 12.75
N GLY A 76 7.17 -17.65 11.54
CA GLY A 76 6.45 -18.87 11.23
C GLY A 76 4.99 -18.61 10.85
N ALA A 77 4.31 -19.66 10.38
CA ALA A 77 2.93 -19.56 9.89
C ALA A 77 1.95 -19.12 11.00
N ILE A 78 2.17 -19.61 12.22
CA ILE A 78 1.43 -19.23 13.41
C ILE A 78 2.44 -18.86 14.49
N GLN A 79 2.52 -17.58 14.81
CA GLN A 79 3.37 -17.08 15.89
C GLN A 79 2.69 -17.32 17.24
N ASP A 80 3.32 -18.08 18.14
CA ASP A 80 2.95 -18.12 19.55
C ASP A 80 3.39 -16.82 20.24
N ARG A 81 2.42 -16.15 20.88
CA ARG A 81 2.59 -14.85 21.55
C ARG A 81 2.38 -14.92 23.06
N SER A 82 2.31 -16.13 23.64
CA SER A 82 2.14 -16.35 25.08
C SER A 82 3.19 -15.66 25.94
N ARG A 83 4.39 -15.39 25.39
CA ARG A 83 5.54 -14.78 26.07
C ARG A 83 5.97 -13.42 25.48
N GLU A 84 5.21 -12.86 24.55
CA GLU A 84 5.55 -11.59 23.90
C GLU A 84 5.33 -10.41 24.85
N HIS A 85 6.33 -9.53 24.97
CA HIS A 85 6.27 -8.34 25.80
C HIS A 85 6.28 -7.10 24.91
N LEU A 86 5.12 -6.47 24.73
CA LEU A 86 4.97 -5.26 23.91
C LEU A 86 5.45 -4.02 24.65
N ALA A 87 6.23 -3.19 23.96
CA ALA A 87 6.68 -1.91 24.48
C ALA A 87 5.59 -0.82 24.34
N LYS A 88 5.88 0.38 24.87
CA LYS A 88 4.97 1.54 24.74
C LYS A 88 4.78 1.98 23.29
N SER A 89 5.81 1.84 22.45
CA SER A 89 5.76 2.13 21.01
C SER A 89 4.74 1.27 20.26
N ASP A 90 4.43 0.08 20.77
CA ASP A 90 3.56 -0.90 20.12
C ASP A 90 2.07 -0.66 20.43
N ALA A 91 1.69 0.61 20.66
CA ALA A 91 0.33 1.00 21.00
C ALA A 91 -0.66 0.61 19.89
N GLY A 92 -0.26 0.74 18.62
CA GLY A 92 -1.08 0.34 17.47
C GLY A 92 -1.33 -1.17 17.42
N ILE A 93 -0.28 -1.97 17.65
CA ILE A 93 -0.37 -3.44 17.70
C ILE A 93 -1.33 -3.87 18.80
N ARG A 94 -1.19 -3.27 20.00
CA ARG A 94 -2.08 -3.54 21.14
C ARG A 94 -3.52 -3.19 20.83
N ALA A 95 -3.79 -1.99 20.32
CA ALA A 95 -5.13 -1.53 20.00
C ALA A 95 -5.80 -2.43 18.96
N TYR A 96 -5.07 -2.78 17.90
CA TYR A 96 -5.58 -3.62 16.82
C TYR A 96 -5.87 -5.06 17.30
N ARG A 97 -4.99 -5.65 18.12
CA ARG A 97 -5.22 -6.99 18.67
C ARG A 97 -6.42 -7.03 19.62
N THR A 98 -6.57 -6.01 20.49
CA THR A 98 -7.76 -5.90 21.35
C THR A 98 -9.04 -5.77 20.52
N LEU A 99 -9.00 -5.01 19.42
CA LEU A 99 -10.12 -4.89 18.50
C LEU A 99 -10.52 -6.24 17.89
N LEU A 100 -9.54 -7.03 17.42
CA LEU A 100 -9.79 -8.34 16.83
C LEU A 100 -10.33 -9.35 17.85
N LEU A 101 -9.84 -9.35 19.09
CA LEU A 101 -10.35 -10.24 20.14
C LEU A 101 -11.82 -9.95 20.44
N LYS A 102 -12.20 -8.67 20.60
CA LYS A 102 -13.60 -8.27 20.77
C LYS A 102 -14.47 -8.65 19.58
N ALA A 103 -13.90 -8.60 18.37
CA ALA A 103 -14.61 -9.02 17.17
C ALA A 103 -14.96 -10.50 17.21
N ILE A 104 -14.01 -11.34 17.62
CA ILE A 104 -14.21 -12.78 17.78
C ILE A 104 -15.29 -13.05 18.83
N GLU A 105 -15.19 -12.39 20.00
CA GLU A 105 -16.21 -12.50 21.06
C GLU A 105 -17.62 -12.10 20.58
N ALA A 106 -17.73 -11.03 19.78
CA ALA A 106 -19.00 -10.59 19.20
C ALA A 106 -19.57 -11.62 18.21
N VAL A 107 -18.73 -12.19 17.32
CA VAL A 107 -19.17 -13.26 16.40
C VAL A 107 -19.67 -14.46 17.20
N ASP A 108 -18.95 -14.88 18.24
CA ASP A 108 -19.32 -16.02 19.08
C ASP A 108 -20.66 -15.78 19.81
N ALA A 109 -20.97 -14.52 20.15
CA ALA A 109 -22.25 -14.11 20.72
C ALA A 109 -23.38 -13.96 19.69
N GLY A 110 -23.10 -14.12 18.38
CA GLY A 110 -24.06 -13.90 17.30
C GLY A 110 -24.29 -12.42 16.96
N GLU A 111 -23.43 -11.53 17.42
CA GLU A 111 -23.47 -10.09 17.15
C GLU A 111 -22.63 -9.72 15.90
N VAL A 112 -22.92 -8.56 15.30
CA VAL A 112 -22.10 -8.04 14.19
C VAL A 112 -20.84 -7.36 14.77
N PRO A 113 -19.63 -7.81 14.40
CA PRO A 113 -18.40 -7.23 14.94
C PRO A 113 -18.24 -5.76 14.57
N ALA A 114 -17.80 -4.95 15.53
CA ALA A 114 -17.55 -3.54 15.29
C ALA A 114 -16.30 -3.25 14.41
N VAL A 115 -15.62 -4.29 13.90
CA VAL A 115 -14.43 -4.15 13.05
C VAL A 115 -14.84 -3.56 11.70
N GLY A 116 -14.50 -2.29 11.47
CA GLY A 116 -14.94 -1.56 10.28
C GLY A 116 -16.38 -1.04 10.36
N ALA A 117 -17.06 -1.17 11.51
CA ALA A 117 -18.41 -0.66 11.75
C ALA A 117 -18.43 0.73 12.40
N SER A 118 -17.26 1.35 12.67
CA SER A 118 -17.25 2.81 12.64
C SER A 118 -17.67 3.19 11.24
N SER A 119 -18.72 4.00 11.07
CA SER A 119 -18.98 4.66 9.79
C SER A 119 -17.63 5.18 9.31
N LEU A 120 -17.07 4.54 8.27
CA LEU A 120 -15.90 5.11 7.63
C LEU A 120 -16.32 6.55 7.36
N PRO A 121 -15.49 7.56 7.70
CA PRO A 121 -15.79 8.90 7.25
C PRO A 121 -16.16 8.80 5.77
N SER A 122 -17.22 9.49 5.36
CA SER A 122 -17.75 9.44 3.99
C SER A 122 -16.67 9.73 2.93
N GLU A 123 -15.53 10.24 3.38
CA GLU A 123 -14.26 10.40 2.69
C GLU A 123 -13.24 9.40 3.25
N ALA A 124 -12.93 8.37 2.47
CA ALA A 124 -11.78 7.51 2.74
C ALA A 124 -10.49 8.34 2.76
N PRO A 125 -9.52 8.02 3.64
CA PRO A 125 -8.25 8.72 3.68
C PRO A 125 -7.56 8.68 2.31
N ILE A 126 -7.05 9.82 1.88
CA ILE A 126 -6.42 9.99 0.57
C ILE A 126 -5.00 9.44 0.65
N ALA A 127 -4.76 8.29 0.03
CA ALA A 127 -3.45 7.69 -0.10
C ALA A 127 -2.87 8.02 -1.48
N VAL A 128 -2.12 9.12 -1.56
CA VAL A 128 -1.39 9.55 -2.76
C VAL A 128 0.04 9.91 -2.36
N ASP A 129 0.99 9.53 -3.21
CA ASP A 129 2.37 9.99 -3.12
C ASP A 129 2.58 11.08 -4.19
N ALA A 130 3.18 12.19 -3.79
CA ALA A 130 3.29 13.38 -4.61
C ALA A 130 4.65 14.05 -4.39
N ILE A 131 5.40 14.22 -5.49
CA ILE A 131 6.64 14.99 -5.52
C ILE A 131 6.31 16.36 -6.08
N ALA A 132 6.67 17.41 -5.34
CA ALA A 132 6.38 18.78 -5.71
C ALA A 132 7.64 19.63 -5.61
N ASP A 133 7.88 20.45 -6.63
CA ASP A 133 8.88 21.50 -6.59
C ASP A 133 8.23 22.82 -6.14
N GLY A 134 8.90 23.58 -5.27
CA GLY A 134 8.49 24.93 -4.89
C GLY A 134 7.75 25.06 -3.54
N PRO A 135 7.26 26.27 -3.22
CA PRO A 135 6.75 26.62 -1.89
C PRO A 135 5.41 25.93 -1.53
N ASP A 136 4.63 25.52 -2.54
CA ASP A 136 3.27 24.96 -2.37
C ASP A 136 3.26 23.43 -2.23
N TRP A 137 4.40 22.82 -1.90
CA TRP A 137 4.56 21.36 -1.85
C TRP A 137 3.55 20.66 -0.91
N ARG A 138 3.11 21.35 0.15
CA ARG A 138 2.15 20.82 1.13
C ARG A 138 0.77 20.52 0.55
N ASP A 139 0.38 21.21 -0.51
CA ASP A 139 -0.96 21.10 -1.10
C ASP A 139 -0.94 20.39 -2.46
N HIS A 140 0.25 20.14 -3.03
CA HIS A 140 0.41 19.51 -4.34
C HIS A 140 -0.24 18.13 -4.43
N TRP A 141 -0.27 17.38 -3.33
CA TRP A 141 -0.93 16.07 -3.27
C TRP A 141 -2.42 16.14 -3.67
N ARG A 142 -3.11 17.26 -3.43
CA ARG A 142 -4.52 17.44 -3.84
C ARG A 142 -4.67 17.46 -5.35
N VAL A 143 -3.73 18.10 -6.06
CA VAL A 143 -3.70 18.15 -7.52
C VAL A 143 -3.43 16.77 -8.10
N VAL A 144 -2.49 16.03 -7.51
CA VAL A 144 -2.16 14.66 -7.93
C VAL A 144 -3.33 13.70 -7.68
N ASP A 145 -3.99 13.79 -6.52
CA ASP A 145 -5.17 12.96 -6.21
C ASP A 145 -6.34 13.28 -7.16
N ALA A 146 -6.64 14.56 -7.38
CA ALA A 146 -7.70 14.98 -8.31
C ALA A 146 -7.45 14.45 -9.73
N LYS A 147 -6.22 14.59 -10.23
CA LYS A 147 -5.83 14.06 -11.55
C LYS A 147 -5.94 12.54 -11.62
N ARG A 148 -5.50 11.83 -10.57
CA ARG A 148 -5.63 10.37 -10.47
C ARG A 148 -7.11 9.97 -10.57
N ARG A 149 -7.99 10.60 -9.78
CA ARG A 149 -9.44 10.30 -9.78
C ARG A 149 -10.08 10.56 -11.13
N GLN A 150 -9.78 11.69 -11.77
CA GLN A 150 -10.27 12.03 -13.11
C GLN A 150 -9.82 11.02 -14.18
N SER A 151 -8.63 10.43 -14.02
CA SER A 151 -8.11 9.43 -14.95
C SER A 151 -8.64 8.01 -14.70
N CYS A 152 -9.36 7.77 -13.60
CA CYS A 152 -9.90 6.45 -13.27
C CYS A 152 -11.20 6.19 -14.06
N VAL A 153 -11.29 5.01 -14.66
CA VAL A 153 -12.48 4.55 -15.42
C VAL A 153 -13.69 4.21 -14.55
N TRP A 154 -13.50 4.11 -13.24
CA TRP A 154 -14.53 3.84 -12.24
C TRP A 154 -14.80 5.10 -11.43
N SER A 155 -16.01 5.22 -10.86
CA SER A 155 -16.43 6.40 -10.10
C SER A 155 -15.57 6.59 -8.84
N ALA A 156 -14.48 7.35 -8.99
CA ALA A 156 -13.56 7.73 -7.92
C ALA A 156 -13.92 9.09 -7.30
N THR A 157 -15.07 9.66 -7.68
CA THR A 157 -15.62 10.94 -7.20
C THR A 157 -15.95 10.85 -5.71
N THR A 158 -15.48 11.83 -4.94
CA THR A 158 -15.79 11.93 -3.51
C THR A 158 -17.27 12.27 -3.27
N THR A 159 -17.76 11.96 -2.08
CA THR A 159 -19.14 12.28 -1.67
C THR A 159 -19.43 13.79 -1.75
N LYS A 160 -18.44 14.66 -1.47
CA LYS A 160 -18.54 16.12 -1.64
C LYS A 160 -18.71 16.54 -3.10
N GLU A 161 -17.93 15.97 -4.01
CA GLU A 161 -18.04 16.26 -5.44
C GLU A 161 -19.36 15.74 -6.02
N LYS A 162 -19.87 14.60 -5.55
CA LYS A 162 -21.22 14.12 -5.92
C LYS A 162 -22.32 15.05 -5.43
N ALA A 163 -22.21 15.55 -4.20
CA ALA A 163 -23.16 16.52 -3.63
C ALA A 163 -23.13 17.88 -4.37
N ALA A 164 -21.99 18.29 -4.93
CA ALA A 164 -21.88 19.50 -5.73
C ALA A 164 -22.48 19.37 -7.14
N ILE A 165 -22.57 18.15 -7.68
CA ILE A 165 -23.11 17.87 -9.03
C ILE A 165 -24.62 17.58 -8.97
N GLY A 166 -25.13 17.00 -7.88
CA GLY A 166 -26.55 16.63 -7.71
C GLY A 166 -27.50 17.76 -7.31
N GLY A 167 -27.15 19.03 -7.57
CA GLY A 167 -27.96 20.20 -7.26
C GLY A 167 -28.93 20.64 -8.37
N GLY A 168 -29.09 19.85 -9.43
CA GLY A 168 -30.02 20.14 -10.52
C GLY A 168 -30.64 18.86 -11.05
N ASP A 169 -31.95 18.93 -11.27
CA ASP A 169 -32.84 18.01 -11.99
C ASP A 169 -33.74 17.14 -11.10
N GLU A 170 -34.84 17.76 -10.66
CA GLU A 170 -36.16 17.15 -10.50
C GLU A 170 -36.94 17.32 -11.81
#